data_AF-Q60F90-F1
#
_entry.id   AF-Q60F90-F1
#
_cell.length_a   1.000
_cell.length_b   1.000
_cell.length_c   1.000
_cell.angle_alpha   90.00
_cell.angle_beta   90.00
_cell.angle_gamma   90.00
#
_symmetry.space_group_name_H-M   'P 1'
#
loop_
_entity.id
_entity.type
_entity.pdbx_description
1 polymer ?
#
loop_
_entity_poly.entity_id
_entity_poly.type
_entity_poly.pdbx_seq_one_letter_code
_entity_poly.pdbx_strand_id
1 'polypeptide(L)'
;MAPFQSNKDLISTGIKEFNVLLDQQVFDDPLISEEDMVIVVHDWVNLYTNYYKKLVHGEQEEQDRAMTEFQQELSTLGSQFLAKYRTFLKSKEPPSNTLPSS
;
A
#
# COMPACT_ATOMS: atom_id res chain seq x y z
N MET A 1 -7.22 18.97 28.33
CA MET A 1 -7.32 18.98 26.87
C MET A 1 -6.30 17.97 26.35
N ALA A 2 -6.72 16.96 25.58
CA ALA A 2 -5.75 16.11 24.89
C ALA A 2 -4.95 16.99 23.92
N PRO A 3 -3.63 16.84 23.79
CA PRO A 3 -2.89 17.60 22.81
C PRO A 3 -3.51 17.33 21.43
N PHE A 4 -3.90 18.38 20.73
CA PHE A 4 -4.39 18.27 19.36
C PHE A 4 -3.30 17.56 18.55
N GLN A 5 -3.61 16.37 18.06
CA GLN A 5 -2.68 15.58 17.25
C GLN A 5 -2.39 16.38 15.99
N SER A 6 -1.11 16.62 15.69
CA SER A 6 -0.75 17.41 14.51
C SER A 6 -1.03 16.60 13.23
N ASN A 7 -1.17 17.29 12.09
CA ASN A 7 -1.29 16.63 10.78
C ASN A 7 -0.13 15.65 10.54
N LYS A 8 1.07 16.00 11.01
CA LYS A 8 2.27 15.16 10.92
C LYS A 8 2.13 13.87 11.75
N ASP A 9 1.58 13.96 12.95
CA ASP A 9 1.35 12.80 13.82
C ASP A 9 0.26 11.89 13.25
N LEU A 10 -0.81 12.48 12.68
CA LEU A 10 -1.87 11.73 11.98
C LEU A 10 -1.31 10.96 10.79
N ILE A 11 -0.53 11.62 9.93
CA ILE A 11 0.11 11.02 8.76
C ILE A 11 1.07 9.91 9.17
N SER A 12 1.92 10.17 10.17
CA SER A 12 2.87 9.16 10.66
C SER A 12 2.15 7.91 11.19
N THR A 13 1.00 8.10 11.86
CA THR A 13 0.14 7.00 12.30
C THR A 13 -0.40 6.22 11.10
N GLY A 14 -0.96 6.91 10.10
CA GLY A 14 -1.51 6.27 8.90
C GLY A 14 -0.47 5.49 8.09
N ILE A 15 0.75 6.02 7.96
CA ILE A 15 1.87 5.33 7.30
C ILE A 15 2.20 4.04 8.05
N LYS A 16 2.27 4.09 9.38
CA LYS A 16 2.57 2.93 10.22
C LYS A 16 1.47 1.86 10.11
N GLU A 17 0.21 2.26 10.17
CA GLU A 17 -0.93 1.35 10.03
C GLU A 17 -0.96 0.71 8.64
N PHE A 18 -0.69 1.48 7.59
CA PHE A 18 -0.61 0.95 6.22
C PHE A 18 0.56 -0.04 6.08
N ASN A 19 1.73 0.25 6.64
CA ASN A 19 2.83 -0.70 6.61
C ASN A 19 2.49 -2.00 7.35
N VAL A 20 1.80 -1.92 8.50
CA VAL A 20 1.30 -3.10 9.22
C VAL A 20 0.31 -3.89 8.37
N LEU A 21 -0.62 -3.22 7.67
CA LEU A 21 -1.55 -3.87 6.74
C LEU A 21 -0.80 -4.65 5.65
N LEU A 22 0.24 -4.06 5.07
CA LEU A 22 1.06 -4.72 4.03
C LEU A 22 1.85 -5.92 4.60
N ASP A 23 2.44 -5.77 5.78
CA ASP A 23 3.24 -6.83 6.42
C ASP A 23 2.37 -8.02 6.89
N GLN A 24 1.08 -7.80 7.12
CA GLN A 24 0.11 -8.86 7.47
C GLN A 24 -0.33 -9.70 6.27
N GLN A 25 -0.05 -9.28 5.04
CA GLN A 25 -0.48 -10.04 3.86
C GLN A 25 0.31 -11.34 3.77
N VAL A 26 -0.41 -12.45 3.89
CA VAL A 26 0.13 -13.79 3.69
C VAL A 26 -0.15 -14.22 2.27
N PHE A 27 0.89 -14.51 1.50
CA PHE A 27 0.76 -15.03 0.14
C PHE A 27 0.54 -16.54 0.19
N ASP A 28 -0.72 -16.96 0.13
CA ASP A 28 -1.12 -18.37 0.16
C ASP A 28 -2.12 -18.71 -0.95
N ASP A 29 -2.24 -19.99 -1.25
CA ASP A 29 -3.08 -20.47 -2.35
C ASP A 29 -4.59 -20.39 -2.01
N PRO A 30 -5.45 -19.91 -2.94
CA PRO A 30 -5.14 -19.53 -4.32
C PRO A 30 -4.57 -18.11 -4.42
N LEU A 31 -3.44 -17.98 -5.13
CA LEU A 31 -2.80 -16.71 -5.41
C LEU A 31 -3.59 -15.92 -6.45
N ILE A 32 -3.79 -14.63 -6.20
CA ILE A 32 -4.36 -13.71 -7.19
C ILE A 32 -3.30 -13.28 -8.22
N SER A 33 -3.73 -12.80 -9.38
CA SER A 33 -2.77 -12.32 -10.37
C SER A 33 -2.01 -11.07 -9.86
N GLU A 34 -0.87 -10.77 -10.48
CA GLU A 34 -0.16 -9.51 -10.18
C GLU A 34 -1.06 -8.29 -10.45
N GLU A 35 -1.82 -8.32 -11.55
CA GLU A 35 -2.73 -7.25 -11.96
C GLU A 35 -3.82 -7.00 -10.91
N ASP A 36 -4.40 -8.07 -10.37
CA ASP A 36 -5.40 -7.97 -9.30
C ASP A 36 -4.80 -7.40 -8.02
N MET A 37 -3.58 -7.81 -7.66
CA MET A 37 -2.91 -7.27 -6.47
C MET A 37 -2.57 -5.78 -6.61
N VAL A 38 -2.23 -5.32 -7.82
CA VAL A 38 -2.03 -3.89 -8.10
C VAL A 38 -3.32 -3.10 -7.82
N ILE A 39 -4.47 -3.64 -8.25
CA ILE A 39 -5.77 -3.02 -7.99
C ILE A 39 -6.04 -2.95 -6.49
N VAL A 40 -5.82 -4.05 -5.76
CA VAL A 40 -6.02 -4.12 -4.30
C VAL A 40 -5.16 -3.07 -3.56
N VAL A 41 -3.87 -2.98 -3.88
CA VAL A 41 -2.96 -2.02 -3.25
C VAL A 41 -3.38 -0.58 -3.57
N HIS A 42 -3.77 -0.30 -4.82
CA HIS A 42 -4.28 1.00 -5.22
C HIS A 42 -5.56 1.37 -4.46
N ASP A 43 -6.48 0.41 -4.27
CA ASP A 43 -7.70 0.63 -3.50
C ASP A 43 -7.42 0.90 -2.02
N TRP A 44 -6.43 0.24 -1.42
CA TRP A 44 -6.00 0.55 -0.06
C TRP A 44 -5.40 1.96 0.06
N VAL A 45 -4.57 2.39 -0.89
CA VAL A 45 -4.05 3.77 -0.91
C VAL A 45 -5.19 4.77 -0.96
N ASN A 46 -6.19 4.54 -1.82
CA ASN A 46 -7.38 5.38 -1.92
C ASN A 46 -8.23 5.35 -0.64
N LEU A 47 -8.38 4.20 -0.01
CA LEU A 47 -9.11 4.05 1.25
C LEU A 47 -8.47 4.90 2.35
N TYR A 48 -7.16 4.77 2.54
CA TYR A 48 -6.42 5.51 3.57
C TYR A 48 -6.42 7.01 3.28
N THR A 49 -6.12 7.42 2.05
CA THR A 49 -6.13 8.85 1.69
C THR A 49 -7.50 9.49 1.89
N ASN A 50 -8.59 8.83 1.50
CA ASN A 50 -9.95 9.34 1.69
C ASN A 50 -10.37 9.38 3.17
N TYR A 51 -9.89 8.44 3.99
CA TYR A 51 -10.12 8.44 5.43
C TYR A 51 -9.39 9.60 6.12
N TYR A 52 -8.08 9.72 5.91
CA TYR A 52 -7.24 10.74 6.55
C TYR A 52 -7.56 12.15 6.07
N LYS A 53 -7.99 12.33 4.82
CA LYS A 53 -8.43 13.64 4.29
C LYS A 53 -9.51 14.32 5.13
N LYS A 54 -10.32 13.55 5.87
CA LYS A 54 -11.35 14.08 6.77
C LYS A 54 -10.82 14.44 8.17
N LEU A 55 -9.61 14.00 8.49
CA LEU A 55 -8.97 14.14 9.80
C LEU A 55 -7.88 15.21 9.82
N VAL A 56 -7.33 15.57 8.66
CA VAL A 56 -6.41 16.71 8.53
C VAL A 56 -7.13 18.02 8.90
N HIS A 57 -6.42 18.92 9.55
CA HIS A 57 -6.92 20.21 10.02
C HIS A 57 -5.99 21.34 9.58
N GLY A 58 -6.42 22.60 9.69
CA GLY A 58 -5.61 23.76 9.27
C GLY A 58 -6.05 24.36 7.95
N GLU A 59 -5.21 25.21 7.36
CA GLU A 59 -5.51 25.87 6.08
C GLU A 59 -5.50 24.89 4.90
N GLN A 60 -6.20 25.25 3.82
CA GLN A 60 -6.32 24.39 2.64
C GLN A 60 -4.95 23.98 2.07
N GLU A 61 -3.99 24.90 2.02
CA GLU A 61 -2.63 24.63 1.56
C GLU A 61 -1.90 23.62 2.45
N GLU A 62 -2.06 23.73 3.77
CA GLU A 62 -1.47 22.81 4.72
C GLU A 62 -2.09 21.41 4.60
N GLN A 63 -3.41 21.34 4.45
CA GLN A 63 -4.12 20.08 4.24
C GLN A 63 -3.70 19.43 2.91
N ASP A 64 -3.64 20.18 1.82
CA ASP A 64 -3.29 19.66 0.50
C ASP A 64 -1.83 19.16 0.48
N ARG A 65 -0.91 19.91 1.11
CA ARG A 65 0.48 19.48 1.25
C ARG A 65 0.59 18.20 2.07
N ALA A 66 -0.04 18.17 3.24
CA ALA A 66 -0.05 17.01 4.13
C ALA A 66 -0.61 15.77 3.42
N MET A 67 -1.72 15.92 2.69
CA MET A 67 -2.31 14.82 1.93
C MET A 67 -1.48 14.36 0.73
N THR A 68 -0.79 15.28 0.06
CA THR A 68 0.13 14.94 -1.04
C THR A 68 1.31 14.12 -0.52
N GLU A 69 1.95 14.57 0.56
CA GLU A 69 3.04 13.85 1.22
C GLU A 69 2.57 12.45 1.67
N PHE A 70 1.39 12.36 2.29
CA PHE A 70 0.82 11.10 2.74
C PHE A 70 0.56 10.13 1.58
N GLN A 71 -0.11 10.57 0.51
CA GLN A 71 -0.38 9.73 -0.65
C GLN A 71 0.90 9.20 -1.31
N GLN A 72 1.94 10.02 -1.37
CA GLN A 72 3.24 9.64 -1.93
C GLN A 72 3.92 8.55 -1.11
N GLU A 73 3.92 8.68 0.22
CA GLU A 73 4.49 7.66 1.12
C GLU A 73 3.74 6.33 1.01
N LEU A 74 2.40 6.35 1.01
CA LEU A 74 1.60 5.13 0.84
C LEU A 74 1.85 4.46 -0.51
N SER A 75 1.95 5.25 -1.57
CA SER A 75 2.24 4.74 -2.92
C SER A 75 3.64 4.11 -3.01
N THR A 76 4.61 4.68 -2.28
CA THR A 76 5.98 4.14 -2.19
C THR A 76 5.98 2.79 -1.49
N LEU A 77 5.33 2.69 -0.32
CA LEU A 77 5.19 1.43 0.41
C LEU A 77 4.44 0.36 -0.40
N GLY A 78 3.34 0.75 -1.06
CA GLY A 78 2.58 -0.13 -1.94
C GLY A 78 3.44 -0.67 -3.09
N SER A 79 4.26 0.18 -3.71
CA SER A 79 5.17 -0.24 -4.80
C SER A 79 6.24 -1.24 -4.31
N GLN A 80 6.79 -1.02 -3.11
CA GLN A 80 7.76 -1.96 -2.51
C GLN A 80 7.11 -3.30 -2.19
N PHE A 81 5.88 -3.30 -1.70
CA PHE A 81 5.10 -4.52 -1.47
C PHE A 81 4.81 -5.28 -2.77
N LEU A 82 4.36 -4.59 -3.82
CA LEU A 82 4.10 -5.20 -5.13
C LEU A 82 5.35 -5.82 -5.74
N ALA A 83 6.53 -5.22 -5.54
CA ALA A 83 7.80 -5.80 -5.97
C ALA A 83 8.11 -7.13 -5.26
N LYS A 84 7.83 -7.23 -3.95
CA LYS A 84 7.94 -8.48 -3.18
C LYS A 84 6.94 -9.52 -3.70
N TYR A 85 5.69 -9.10 -3.95
CA TYR A 85 4.64 -9.99 -4.47
C TYR A 85 5.00 -10.56 -5.85
N ARG A 86 5.44 -9.72 -6.79
CA ARG A 86 5.93 -10.16 -8.11
C ARG A 86 7.06 -11.18 -8.00
N THR A 87 8.00 -10.95 -7.09
CA THR A 87 9.12 -11.88 -6.84
C THR A 87 8.61 -13.23 -6.32
N PHE A 88 7.62 -13.20 -5.42
CA PHE A 88 6.97 -14.39 -4.90
C PHE A 88 6.25 -15.18 -6.00
N LEU A 89 5.43 -14.52 -6.85
CA LEU A 89 4.75 -15.17 -7.97
C LEU A 89 5.72 -15.90 -8.90
N LYS A 90 6.83 -15.24 -9.28
CA LYS A 90 7.88 -15.85 -10.11
C LYS A 90 8.53 -17.07 -9.47
N SER A 91 8.62 -17.12 -8.13
CA SER A 91 9.15 -18.29 -7.42
C SER A 91 8.21 -19.50 -7.42
N LYS A 92 6.93 -19.28 -7.71
CA LYS A 92 5.87 -20.30 -7.78
C LYS A 92 5.59 -20.77 -9.20
N GLU A 93 6.03 -20.02 -10.22
CA GLU A 93 5.95 -20.46 -11.60
C GLU A 93 6.77 -21.75 -11.79
N PRO A 94 6.17 -22.83 -12.33
CA PRO A 94 6.93 -24.03 -12.64
C PRO A 94 8.01 -23.68 -13.67
N PRO A 95 9.21 -24.29 -13.57
CA PRO A 95 10.25 -24.05 -14.55
C PRO A 95 9.73 -24.40 -15.94
N SER A 96 9.61 -23.40 -16.81
CA SER A 96 9.31 -23.57 -18.24
C SER A 96 10.50 -24.26 -18.91
N ASN A 97 10.66 -25.56 -18.66
CA ASN A 97 11.55 -26.46 -19.37
C ASN A 97 11.04 -27.88 -19.15
N THR A 98 10.09 -28.31 -19.99
CA THR A 98 9.98 -29.67 -20.54
C THR A 98 8.73 -29.76 -21.41
N LEU A 99 8.83 -29.31 -22.66
CA LEU A 99 8.11 -29.98 -23.74
C LEU A 99 9.04 -31.10 -24.22
N PRO A 100 8.74 -32.40 -23.97
CA PRO A 100 9.40 -33.44 -24.74
C PRO A 100 8.87 -33.31 -26.17
N SER A 101 9.72 -32.86 -27.08
CA SER A 101 9.47 -33.00 -28.51
C SER A 101 9.25 -34.48 -28.82
N SER A 102 8.14 -34.82 -29.46
CA SER A 102 7.90 -36.10 -30.12
C SER A 102 7.36 -35.85 -31.52
#